data_AF-A0A669EG96-F1
#
_entry.id   AF-A0A669EG96-F1
#
_cell.length_a   1.000
_cell.length_b   1.000
_cell.length_c   1.000
_cell.angle_alpha   90.00
_cell.angle_beta   90.00
_cell.angle_gamma   90.00
#
_symmetry.space_group_name_H-M   'P 1'
#
loop_
_entity.id
_entity.type
_entity.pdbx_description
1 polymer ?
#
loop_
_entity_poly.entity_id
_entity_poly.type
_entity_poly.pdbx_seq_one_letter_code
_entity_poly.pdbx_strand_id
1 'polypeptide(L)'
;MCKLRRCQLSYIQLMTTPCLFCLSVEDFEEKYEEQDVLGEGQFGKVFCGKRREDNFQVVIKHVSQKSLDRQPMLLNGEKTKIPMEVALLIKVGAGPEATSSNVTPVLLDWYDLEKELVMVFEGSKNNIDLEVYLLKRREMICESDIKAIMRQLVDAATEMHSKEAVTRRNGRKSPALNLPFNATKADCITVLQLGRVMDRLLHNIFQVTSANKVSLKRTDISENCESFLLGCLADSHEDRLTLEELQNHPWFK
;
A
#
# COMPACT_ATOMS: atom_id res chain seq x y z
N MET A 1 -4.34 -21.93 -31.19
CA MET A 1 -3.33 -21.15 -31.94
C MET A 1 -3.54 -19.67 -31.65
N CYS A 2 -2.79 -19.11 -30.70
CA CYS A 2 -2.64 -17.66 -30.58
C CYS A 2 -1.18 -17.37 -30.94
N LYS A 3 -0.93 -16.87 -32.15
CA LYS A 3 0.41 -16.51 -32.60
C LYS A 3 0.77 -15.17 -31.97
N LEU A 4 1.49 -15.17 -30.85
CA LEU A 4 2.22 -13.99 -30.43
C LEU A 4 3.30 -13.70 -31.47
N ARG A 5 3.21 -12.53 -32.10
CA ARG A 5 4.24 -12.01 -32.98
C ARG A 5 5.46 -11.72 -32.11
N ARG A 6 6.52 -12.50 -32.29
CA ARG A 6 7.88 -12.15 -31.90
C ARG A 6 8.20 -10.82 -32.59
N CYS A 7 8.18 -9.72 -31.83
CA CYS A 7 8.72 -8.45 -32.30
C CYS A 7 10.25 -8.62 -32.28
N GLN A 8 10.85 -8.91 -33.44
CA GLN A 8 12.29 -8.76 -33.62
C GLN A 8 12.60 -7.27 -33.53
N LEU A 9 13.03 -6.81 -32.36
CA LEU A 9 13.70 -5.53 -32.22
C LEU A 9 15.17 -5.79 -31.90
N SER A 10 16.01 -5.26 -32.79
CA SER A 10 17.46 -5.38 -32.77
C SER A 10 18.06 -4.88 -31.46
N TYR A 11 19.10 -5.59 -31.03
CA TYR A 11 19.90 -5.52 -29.80
C TYR A 11 20.51 -4.14 -29.40
N ILE A 12 20.04 -3.00 -29.93
CA ILE A 12 20.73 -1.69 -29.79
C ILE A 12 19.81 -0.52 -29.32
N GLN A 13 18.59 -0.76 -28.83
CA GLN A 13 17.71 0.33 -28.34
C GLN A 13 17.23 0.24 -26.87
N LEU A 14 17.88 -0.58 -26.04
CA LEU A 14 17.40 -0.86 -24.68
C LEU A 14 17.72 0.18 -23.57
N MET A 15 18.36 1.32 -23.85
CA MET A 15 18.90 2.17 -22.78
C MET A 15 18.18 3.50 -22.48
N THR A 16 17.08 3.87 -23.15
CA THR A 16 16.47 5.21 -22.91
C THR A 16 14.94 5.30 -22.95
N THR A 17 14.20 4.19 -22.91
CA THR A 17 12.73 4.23 -22.79
C THR A 17 12.28 3.26 -21.72
N PRO A 18 11.44 3.68 -20.74
CA PRO A 18 10.80 2.73 -19.83
C PRO A 18 10.03 1.72 -20.67
N CYS A 19 10.44 0.45 -20.66
CA CYS A 19 9.73 -0.60 -21.39
C CYS A 19 8.36 -0.82 -20.74
N LEU A 20 7.31 -0.24 -21.33
CA LEU A 20 5.92 -0.39 -20.87
C LEU A 20 5.33 -1.81 -21.04
N PHE A 21 6.14 -2.77 -21.49
CA PHE A 21 5.75 -4.16 -21.69
C PHE A 21 6.91 -5.07 -21.29
N CYS A 22 7.29 -5.06 -20.02
CA CYS A 22 8.09 -6.16 -19.47
C CYS A 22 7.13 -7.35 -19.28
N LEU A 23 7.12 -8.24 -20.27
CA LEU A 23 6.07 -9.25 -20.45
C LEU A 23 6.50 -10.65 -20.01
N SER A 24 7.78 -10.83 -19.70
CA SER A 24 8.33 -12.14 -19.44
C SER A 24 8.98 -12.24 -18.07
N VAL A 25 9.07 -13.48 -17.58
CA VAL A 25 9.77 -13.79 -16.34
C VAL A 25 11.25 -13.48 -16.51
N GLU A 26 11.79 -13.74 -17.70
CA GLU A 26 13.19 -13.48 -18.05
C GLU A 26 13.55 -11.98 -17.93
N ASP A 27 12.69 -11.08 -18.42
CA ASP A 27 12.91 -9.62 -18.31
C ASP A 27 12.94 -9.16 -16.84
N PHE A 28 12.14 -9.81 -15.98
CA PHE A 28 12.11 -9.53 -14.55
C PHE A 28 13.38 -10.05 -13.87
N GLU A 29 13.73 -11.31 -14.10
CA GLU A 29 14.89 -11.96 -13.49
C GLU A 29 16.23 -11.37 -13.96
N GLU A 30 16.28 -10.79 -15.17
CA GLU A 30 17.44 -10.06 -15.69
C GLU A 30 17.66 -8.73 -14.96
N LYS A 31 16.58 -8.03 -14.57
CA LYS A 31 16.66 -6.70 -13.94
C LYS A 31 16.70 -6.77 -12.41
N TYR A 32 16.03 -7.75 -11.82
CA TYR A 32 15.82 -7.85 -10.39
C TYR A 32 16.25 -9.21 -9.82
N GLU A 33 16.73 -9.19 -8.59
CA GLU A 33 16.97 -10.38 -7.78
C GLU A 33 16.02 -10.35 -6.59
N GLU A 34 15.12 -11.33 -6.54
CA GLU A 34 14.27 -11.60 -5.38
C GLU A 34 15.09 -12.24 -4.25
N GLN A 35 14.79 -11.86 -3.01
CA GLN A 35 15.48 -12.31 -1.79
C GLN A 35 14.45 -12.83 -0.77
N ASP A 36 14.61 -12.48 0.51
CA ASP A 36 13.78 -13.00 1.59
C ASP A 36 12.32 -12.53 1.49
N VAL A 37 11.40 -13.40 1.94
CA VAL A 37 9.97 -13.05 2.06
C VAL A 37 9.80 -12.04 3.19
N LEU A 38 9.17 -10.90 2.89
CA LEU A 38 8.78 -9.90 3.88
C LEU A 38 7.41 -10.19 4.48
N GLY A 39 6.48 -10.74 3.70
CA GLY A 39 5.14 -11.09 4.18
C GLY A 39 4.30 -11.81 3.13
N GLU A 40 3.30 -12.57 3.59
CA GLU A 40 2.33 -13.26 2.74
C GLU A 40 0.93 -13.05 3.30
N GLY A 41 -0.02 -12.71 2.44
CA GLY A 41 -1.41 -12.49 2.84
C GLY A 41 -2.37 -12.59 1.68
N GLN A 42 -3.62 -12.19 1.91
CA GLN A 42 -4.68 -12.26 0.90
C GLN A 42 -4.36 -11.46 -0.37
N PHE A 43 -3.54 -10.41 -0.25
CA PHE A 43 -3.19 -9.50 -1.33
C PHE A 43 -1.91 -9.89 -2.08
N GLY A 44 -1.45 -11.12 -1.88
CA GLY A 44 -0.26 -11.65 -2.52
C GLY A 44 0.91 -11.85 -1.56
N LYS A 45 2.09 -12.03 -2.15
CA LYS A 45 3.33 -12.29 -1.45
C LYS A 45 4.33 -11.17 -1.72
N VAL A 46 5.01 -10.72 -0.68
CA VAL A 46 5.93 -9.58 -0.71
C VAL A 46 7.32 -10.07 -0.31
N PHE A 47 8.32 -9.67 -1.08
CA PHE A 47 9.72 -10.01 -0.92
C PHE A 47 10.56 -8.74 -0.84
N CYS A 48 11.70 -8.83 -0.15
CA CYS A 48 12.78 -7.90 -0.40
C CYS A 48 13.51 -8.34 -1.66
N GLY A 49 14.16 -7.39 -2.33
CA GLY A 49 14.96 -7.69 -3.49
C GLY A 49 15.94 -6.57 -3.79
N LYS A 50 16.71 -6.75 -4.86
CA LYS A 50 17.62 -5.73 -5.37
C LYS A 50 17.55 -5.63 -6.88
N ARG A 51 17.66 -4.41 -7.40
CA ARG A 51 17.93 -4.16 -8.82
C ARG A 51 19.37 -4.58 -9.10
N ARG A 52 19.58 -5.41 -10.11
CA ARG A 52 20.89 -6.01 -10.39
C ARG A 52 21.92 -4.99 -10.88
N GLU A 53 21.49 -3.99 -11.63
CA GLU A 53 22.36 -2.97 -12.25
C GLU A 53 23.19 -2.19 -11.21
N ASP A 54 22.57 -1.77 -10.10
CA ASP A 54 23.16 -0.86 -9.11
C ASP A 54 23.02 -1.35 -7.67
N ASN A 55 22.48 -2.56 -7.46
CA ASN A 55 22.13 -3.12 -6.14
C ASN A 55 21.12 -2.26 -5.36
N PHE A 56 20.36 -1.41 -6.04
CA PHE A 56 19.31 -0.61 -5.40
C PHE A 56 18.27 -1.51 -4.75
N GLN A 57 17.92 -1.22 -3.50
CA GLN A 57 16.99 -2.04 -2.73
C GLN A 57 15.55 -1.82 -3.22
N VAL A 58 14.81 -2.90 -3.38
CA VAL A 58 13.43 -2.88 -3.85
C VAL A 58 12.55 -3.76 -3.01
N VAL A 59 11.24 -3.49 -3.06
CA VAL A 59 10.20 -4.37 -2.54
C VAL A 59 9.45 -4.96 -3.72
N ILE A 60 9.33 -6.28 -3.75
CA ILE A 60 8.74 -7.02 -4.87
C ILE A 60 7.44 -7.66 -4.39
N LYS A 61 6.32 -7.34 -5.04
CA LYS A 61 5.00 -7.86 -4.70
C LYS A 61 4.45 -8.71 -5.85
N HIS A 62 4.14 -9.96 -5.54
CA HIS A 62 3.50 -10.93 -6.42
C HIS A 62 2.01 -11.00 -6.13
N VAL A 63 1.18 -10.79 -7.14
CA VAL A 63 -0.29 -10.84 -7.04
C VAL A 63 -0.84 -11.80 -8.08
N SER A 64 -1.66 -12.77 -7.66
CA SER A 64 -2.25 -13.72 -8.61
C SER A 64 -3.18 -13.03 -9.60
N GLN A 65 -3.12 -13.40 -10.88
CA GLN A 65 -4.05 -12.88 -11.91
C GLN A 65 -5.53 -13.16 -11.56
N LYS A 66 -5.79 -14.24 -10.80
CA LYS A 66 -7.15 -14.62 -10.38
C LYS A 66 -7.79 -13.62 -9.41
N SER A 67 -6.99 -12.80 -8.74
CA SER A 67 -7.44 -11.80 -7.78
C SER A 67 -7.48 -10.38 -8.34
N LEU A 68 -7.17 -10.19 -9.63
CA LEU A 68 -7.03 -8.85 -10.21
C LEU A 68 -8.30 -8.39 -10.91
N ASP A 69 -8.85 -7.29 -10.42
CA ASP A 69 -9.77 -6.46 -11.19
C ASP A 69 -8.97 -5.53 -12.12
N ARG A 70 -9.44 -5.37 -13.36
CA ARG A 70 -8.79 -4.55 -14.38
C ARG A 70 -9.67 -3.41 -14.82
N GLN A 71 -9.07 -2.24 -15.02
CA GLN A 71 -9.75 -1.06 -15.57
C GLN A 71 -9.09 -0.57 -16.86
N PRO A 72 -9.86 -0.04 -17.83
CA PRO A 72 -9.28 0.65 -18.97
C PRO A 72 -8.60 1.94 -18.51
N MET A 73 -7.36 2.15 -18.93
CA MET A 73 -6.60 3.38 -18.71
C MET A 73 -5.88 3.79 -19.98
N LEU A 74 -5.75 5.10 -20.20
CA LEU A 74 -4.96 5.63 -21.31
C LEU A 74 -3.49 5.68 -20.87
N LEU A 75 -2.65 4.87 -21.49
CA LEU A 75 -1.21 4.83 -21.28
C LEU A 75 -0.54 5.20 -22.60
N ASN A 76 0.29 6.25 -22.62
CA ASN A 76 1.00 6.72 -23.82
C ASN A 76 0.13 6.89 -25.07
N GLY A 77 -1.14 7.30 -24.86
CA GLY A 77 -2.11 7.50 -25.95
C GLY A 77 -2.86 6.23 -26.38
N GLU A 78 -2.54 5.06 -25.82
CA GLU A 78 -3.24 3.80 -26.08
C GLU A 78 -4.16 3.41 -24.91
N LYS A 79 -5.34 2.86 -25.21
CA LYS A 79 -6.30 2.42 -24.20
C LYS A 79 -6.03 0.96 -23.83
N THR A 80 -5.40 0.75 -22.67
CA THR A 80 -4.98 -0.56 -22.18
C THR A 80 -5.77 -0.95 -20.94
N LYS A 81 -6.07 -2.25 -20.77
CA LYS A 81 -6.68 -2.77 -19.54
C LYS A 81 -5.60 -3.18 -18.56
N ILE A 82 -5.41 -2.38 -17.52
CA ILE A 82 -4.39 -2.65 -16.49
C ILE A 82 -5.02 -3.01 -15.15
N PRO A 83 -4.29 -3.71 -14.27
CA PRO A 83 -4.74 -3.99 -12.91
C PRO A 83 -5.11 -2.72 -12.13
N MET A 84 -6.17 -2.80 -11.32
CA MET A 84 -6.70 -1.68 -10.55
C MET A 84 -5.63 -1.05 -9.64
N GLU A 85 -4.81 -1.87 -8.98
CA GLU A 85 -3.74 -1.40 -8.07
C GLU A 85 -2.70 -0.53 -8.82
N VAL A 86 -2.22 -0.99 -9.98
CA VAL A 86 -1.29 -0.23 -10.83
C VAL A 86 -1.91 1.08 -11.31
N ALA A 87 -3.18 1.03 -11.73
CA ALA A 87 -3.89 2.22 -12.19
C ALA A 87 -4.10 3.26 -11.07
N LEU A 88 -4.36 2.81 -9.84
CA LEU A 88 -4.49 3.69 -8.68
C LEU A 88 -3.14 4.34 -8.35
N LEU A 89 -2.05 3.57 -8.33
CA LEU A 89 -0.69 4.09 -8.11
C LEU A 89 -0.33 5.19 -9.12
N ILE A 90 -0.62 4.98 -10.41
CA ILE A 90 -0.38 5.98 -11.45
C ILE A 90 -1.25 7.23 -11.21
N LYS A 91 -2.53 7.08 -10.87
CA LYS A 91 -3.45 8.21 -10.61
C LYS A 91 -3.03 9.07 -9.41
N VAL A 92 -2.43 8.47 -8.38
CA VAL A 92 -1.94 9.21 -7.20
C VAL A 92 -0.52 9.75 -7.38
N GLY A 93 0.07 9.58 -8.58
CA GLY A 93 1.41 10.07 -8.89
C GLY A 93 2.53 9.25 -8.24
N ALA A 94 2.29 7.96 -7.97
CA ALA A 94 3.25 6.99 -7.45
C ALA A 94 3.56 5.89 -8.48
N GLY A 95 3.36 6.16 -9.78
CA GLY A 95 3.75 5.27 -10.87
C GLY A 95 5.24 5.39 -11.25
N PRO A 96 5.69 4.69 -12.31
CA PRO A 96 7.09 4.69 -12.75
C PRO A 96 7.69 6.06 -13.11
N GLU A 97 6.84 7.03 -13.42
CA GLU A 97 7.24 8.40 -13.74
C GLU A 97 7.27 9.33 -12.51
N ALA A 98 6.95 8.82 -11.32
CA ALA A 98 6.90 9.60 -10.10
C ALA A 98 8.30 10.03 -9.63
N THR A 99 8.37 11.23 -9.07
CA THR A 99 9.52 11.68 -8.29
C THR A 99 9.17 11.51 -6.81
N SER A 100 9.82 10.53 -6.15
CA SER A 100 9.78 10.23 -4.70
C SER A 100 8.63 10.87 -3.91
N SER A 101 7.61 10.09 -3.56
CA SER A 101 6.59 10.50 -2.57
C SER A 101 6.99 10.00 -1.18
N ASN A 102 6.90 10.87 -0.17
CA ASN A 102 7.13 10.48 1.23
C ASN A 102 6.01 9.59 1.82
N VAL A 103 4.92 9.37 1.07
CA VAL A 103 3.67 8.81 1.60
C VAL A 103 3.29 7.48 0.94
N THR A 104 3.59 7.30 -0.34
CA THR A 104 3.25 6.08 -1.10
C THR A 104 4.51 5.48 -1.69
N PRO A 105 4.76 4.15 -1.51
CA PRO A 105 5.85 3.48 -2.18
C PRO A 105 5.79 3.73 -3.68
N VAL A 106 6.84 4.29 -4.25
CA VAL A 106 6.91 4.58 -5.68
C VAL A 106 7.05 3.26 -6.44
N LEU A 107 6.13 2.99 -7.37
CA LEU A 107 6.20 1.84 -8.27
C LEU A 107 7.28 2.11 -9.32
N LEU A 108 8.38 1.36 -9.28
CA LEU A 108 9.49 1.46 -10.23
C LEU A 108 9.16 0.75 -11.54
N ASP A 109 8.69 -0.50 -11.44
CA ASP A 109 8.33 -1.34 -12.58
C ASP A 109 7.16 -2.25 -12.23
N TRP A 110 6.51 -2.81 -13.24
CA TRP A 110 5.55 -3.88 -13.09
C TRP A 110 5.56 -4.79 -14.31
N TYR A 111 5.29 -6.08 -14.08
CA TYR A 111 5.33 -7.15 -15.07
C TYR A 111 4.00 -7.88 -15.09
N ASP A 112 3.30 -7.83 -16.22
CA ASP A 112 1.99 -8.45 -16.40
C ASP A 112 2.15 -9.86 -16.98
N LEU A 113 2.53 -10.81 -16.13
CA LEU A 113 2.84 -12.19 -16.52
C LEU A 113 1.55 -13.03 -16.64
N GLU A 114 1.64 -14.19 -17.30
CA GLU A 114 0.47 -15.04 -17.58
C GLU A 114 -0.28 -15.48 -16.30
N LYS A 115 0.45 -15.75 -15.21
CA LYS A 115 -0.12 -16.31 -13.97
C LYS A 115 -0.26 -15.29 -12.85
N GLU A 116 0.52 -14.22 -12.92
CA GLU A 116 0.64 -13.23 -11.85
C GLU A 116 1.00 -11.84 -12.39
N LEU A 117 0.75 -10.84 -11.57
CA LEU A 117 1.29 -9.50 -11.69
C LEU A 117 2.45 -9.39 -10.70
N VAL A 118 3.62 -8.97 -11.18
CA VAL A 118 4.75 -8.61 -10.33
C VAL A 118 4.85 -7.09 -10.30
N MET A 119 4.90 -6.49 -9.12
CA MET A 119 5.10 -5.05 -8.93
C MET A 119 6.38 -4.81 -8.14
N VAL A 120 7.21 -3.90 -8.62
CA VAL A 120 8.50 -3.55 -8.00
C VAL A 120 8.44 -2.12 -7.50
N PHE A 121 8.64 -1.94 -6.20
CA PHE A 121 8.58 -0.65 -5.53
C PHE A 121 9.96 -0.22 -5.02
N GLU A 122 10.14 1.09 -4.84
CA GLU A 122 11.27 1.62 -4.09
C GLU A 122 11.35 0.97 -2.70
N GLY A 123 12.53 0.41 -2.37
CA GLY A 123 12.79 -0.20 -1.08
C GLY A 123 13.74 0.66 -0.25
N SER A 124 13.35 0.97 0.98
CA SER A 124 14.29 1.45 1.99
C SER A 124 14.88 0.25 2.74
N LYS A 125 16.19 0.26 3.04
CA LYS A 125 16.84 -0.73 3.91
C LYS A 125 16.22 -0.83 5.30
N ASN A 126 15.45 0.17 5.71
CA ASN A 126 14.82 0.26 7.03
C ASN A 126 13.33 -0.13 7.02
N ASN A 127 12.76 -0.53 5.87
CA ASN A 127 11.38 -0.98 5.80
C ASN A 127 11.26 -2.38 6.40
N ILE A 128 10.99 -2.44 7.71
CA ILE A 128 10.64 -3.67 8.41
C ILE A 128 9.11 -3.74 8.42
N ASP A 129 8.55 -4.87 7.98
CA ASP A 129 7.12 -5.15 8.13
C ASP A 129 6.69 -4.94 9.59
N LEU A 130 5.52 -4.33 9.81
CA LEU A 130 5.08 -3.98 11.16
C LEU A 130 4.95 -5.21 12.06
N GLU A 131 4.52 -6.35 11.52
CA GLU A 131 4.42 -7.59 12.28
C GLU A 131 5.81 -8.10 12.65
N VAL A 132 6.76 -8.10 11.72
CA VAL A 132 8.16 -8.46 11.98
C VAL A 132 8.80 -7.51 13.01
N TYR A 133 8.51 -6.22 12.92
CA TYR A 133 8.97 -5.21 13.87
C TYR A 133 8.44 -5.51 15.28
N LEU A 134 7.12 -5.73 15.40
CA LEU A 134 6.48 -6.03 16.68
C LEU A 134 6.97 -7.35 17.27
N LEU A 135 7.15 -8.40 16.47
CA LEU A 135 7.67 -9.70 16.91
C LEU A 135 9.11 -9.62 17.43
N LYS A 136 9.94 -8.73 16.86
CA LYS A 136 11.33 -8.53 17.31
C LYS A 136 11.43 -7.67 18.57
N ARG A 137 10.38 -6.94 18.93
CA ARG A 137 10.37 -6.12 20.14
C ARG A 137 10.15 -6.99 21.37
N ARG A 138 10.98 -6.75 22.38
CA ARG A 138 10.83 -7.33 23.72
C ARG A 138 10.03 -6.44 24.67
N GLU A 139 9.80 -5.19 24.26
CA GLU A 139 9.20 -4.14 25.06
C GLU A 139 8.10 -3.44 24.30
N MET A 140 7.12 -2.95 25.06
CA MET A 140 6.00 -2.17 24.58
C MET A 140 6.47 -0.88 23.91
N ILE A 141 5.69 -0.41 22.94
CA ILE A 141 5.90 0.91 22.35
C ILE A 141 5.26 1.94 23.30
N CYS A 142 6.00 2.98 23.66
CA CYS A 142 5.43 4.05 24.50
C CYS A 142 4.39 4.86 23.71
N GLU A 143 3.41 5.44 24.40
CA GLU A 143 2.31 6.17 23.75
C GLU A 143 2.81 7.28 22.81
N SER A 144 3.90 7.98 23.16
CA SER A 144 4.47 9.04 22.32
C SER A 144 4.95 8.54 20.96
N ASP A 145 5.59 7.36 20.92
CA ASP A 145 6.06 6.74 19.67
C ASP A 145 4.87 6.25 18.83
N ILE A 146 3.86 5.65 19.48
CA ILE A 146 2.61 5.25 18.80
C ILE A 146 1.91 6.48 18.22
N LYS A 147 1.85 7.58 18.97
CA LYS A 147 1.27 8.86 18.52
C LYS A 147 1.99 9.38 17.27
N ALA A 148 3.32 9.32 17.25
CA ALA A 148 4.11 9.76 16.09
C ALA A 148 3.86 8.88 14.85
N ILE A 149 3.76 7.56 15.01
CA ILE A 149 3.43 6.62 13.93
C ILE A 149 2.02 6.88 13.40
N MET A 150 1.03 6.95 14.31
CA MET A 150 -0.37 7.15 13.93
C MET A 150 -0.60 8.51 13.27
N ARG A 151 0.12 9.56 13.69
CA ARG A 151 0.07 10.87 13.03
C ARG A 151 0.45 10.76 11.56
N GLN A 152 1.58 10.11 11.27
CA GLN A 152 2.05 9.92 9.90
C GLN A 152 1.03 9.14 9.06
N LEU A 153 0.44 8.08 9.62
CA LEU A 153 -0.55 7.27 8.91
C LEU A 153 -1.86 8.04 8.62
N VAL A 154 -2.33 8.86 9.56
CA VAL A 154 -3.54 9.68 9.38
C VAL A 154 -3.29 10.80 8.37
N ASP A 155 -2.14 11.47 8.42
CA ASP A 155 -1.78 12.52 7.47
C ASP A 155 -1.63 11.94 6.05
N ALA A 156 -0.98 10.78 5.93
CA ALA A 156 -0.88 10.02 4.69
C ALA A 156 -2.26 9.66 4.10
N ALA A 157 -3.15 9.10 4.92
CA ALA A 157 -4.51 8.73 4.50
C ALA A 157 -5.31 9.95 4.02
N THR A 158 -5.21 11.06 4.75
CA THR A 158 -5.87 12.32 4.40
C THR A 158 -5.34 12.89 3.09
N GLU A 159 -4.03 12.88 2.88
CA GLU A 159 -3.42 13.34 1.63
C GLU A 159 -3.89 12.49 0.43
N MET A 160 -3.90 11.15 0.58
CA MET A 160 -4.37 10.24 -0.48
C MET A 160 -5.83 10.51 -0.85
N HIS A 161 -6.70 10.73 0.13
CA HIS A 161 -8.12 10.99 -0.11
C HIS A 161 -8.37 12.37 -0.73
N SER A 162 -7.52 13.36 -0.41
CA SER A 162 -7.58 14.69 -1.04
C SER A 162 -7.20 14.67 -2.53
N LYS A 163 -6.22 13.84 -2.93
CA LYS A 163 -5.75 13.72 -4.32
C LYS A 163 -6.78 13.04 -5.22
N GLU A 164 -7.49 12.02 -4.72
CA GLU A 164 -8.60 11.39 -5.46
C GLU A 164 -9.71 12.39 -5.82
N ALA A 165 -10.02 13.33 -4.93
CA ALA A 165 -11.03 14.36 -5.14
C ALA A 165 -10.66 15.34 -6.28
N VAL A 166 -9.36 15.62 -6.48
CA VAL A 166 -8.87 16.49 -7.56
C VAL A 166 -8.96 15.80 -8.93
N THR A 167 -8.66 14.51 -9.01
CA THR A 167 -8.83 13.73 -10.26
C THR A 167 -10.28 13.65 -10.75
N ARG A 168 -11.28 13.74 -9.86
CA ARG A 168 -12.71 13.76 -10.26
C ARG A 168 -13.15 15.07 -10.90
N ARG A 169 -12.46 16.20 -10.67
CA ARG A 169 -12.86 17.52 -11.23
C ARG A 169 -12.37 17.77 -12.65
N ASN A 170 -11.26 17.16 -13.09
CA ASN A 170 -10.64 17.45 -14.39
C ASN A 170 -10.93 16.43 -15.50
N GLY A 171 -11.62 15.33 -15.21
CA GLY A 171 -12.12 14.38 -16.22
C GLY A 171 -13.55 14.70 -16.64
N ARG A 172 -13.80 14.82 -17.95
CA ARG A 172 -15.13 15.03 -18.56
C ARG A 172 -16.23 14.24 -17.85
N LYS A 173 -17.35 14.92 -17.58
CA LYS A 173 -18.63 14.36 -17.09
C LYS A 173 -18.91 13.00 -17.75
N SER A 174 -18.62 11.92 -17.03
CA SER A 174 -19.23 10.62 -17.26
C SER A 174 -20.61 10.64 -16.57
N PRO A 175 -21.64 10.01 -17.13
CA PRO A 175 -22.99 10.11 -16.61
C PRO A 175 -23.02 9.59 -15.17
N ALA A 176 -23.67 10.36 -14.31
CA ALA A 176 -23.71 10.18 -12.87
C ALA A 176 -24.13 8.76 -12.48
N LEU A 177 -23.27 8.05 -11.75
CA LEU A 177 -23.75 7.20 -10.67
C LEU A 177 -24.14 8.16 -9.54
N ASN A 178 -25.42 8.55 -9.51
CA ASN A 178 -26.00 9.23 -8.36
C ASN A 178 -25.98 8.27 -7.18
N LEU A 179 -24.91 8.29 -6.40
CA LEU A 179 -24.89 7.78 -5.04
C LEU A 179 -24.74 9.00 -4.10
N PRO A 180 -25.67 9.21 -3.16
CA PRO A 180 -25.55 10.26 -2.17
C PRO A 180 -24.49 9.81 -1.17
N PHE A 181 -23.22 10.14 -1.40
CA PHE A 181 -22.12 9.75 -0.51
C PHE A 181 -21.68 10.96 0.33
N ASN A 182 -22.32 11.14 1.48
CA ASN A 182 -21.67 11.69 2.66
C ASN A 182 -20.65 10.64 3.16
N ALA A 183 -19.44 11.07 3.57
CA ALA A 183 -18.33 10.25 4.09
C ALA A 183 -18.18 8.88 3.38
N THR A 184 -17.33 8.80 2.36
CA THR A 184 -17.28 7.63 1.50
C THR A 184 -17.03 6.35 2.32
N LYS A 185 -17.71 5.26 1.98
CA LYS A 185 -17.50 3.94 2.61
C LYS A 185 -16.00 3.54 2.67
N ALA A 186 -15.17 4.11 1.80
CA ALA A 186 -13.72 4.00 1.82
C ALA A 186 -13.08 4.70 3.04
N ASP A 187 -13.49 5.93 3.37
CA ASP A 187 -13.06 6.66 4.59
C ASP A 187 -13.29 5.82 5.85
N CYS A 188 -14.49 5.22 5.96
CA CYS A 188 -14.84 4.36 7.09
C CYS A 188 -13.96 3.10 7.20
N ILE A 189 -13.59 2.50 6.07
CA ILE A 189 -12.71 1.31 6.05
C ILE A 189 -11.28 1.71 6.40
N THR A 190 -10.78 2.82 5.87
CA THR A 190 -9.44 3.34 6.16
C THR A 190 -9.29 3.64 7.66
N VAL A 191 -10.28 4.32 8.26
CA VAL A 191 -10.27 4.59 9.72
C VAL A 191 -10.27 3.29 10.53
N LEU A 192 -11.06 2.29 10.14
CA LEU A 192 -11.06 0.99 10.81
C LEU A 192 -9.70 0.29 10.71
N GLN A 193 -9.05 0.37 9.54
CA GLN A 193 -7.71 -0.20 9.34
C GLN A 193 -6.65 0.52 10.18
N LEU A 194 -6.71 1.85 10.25
CA LEU A 194 -5.86 2.65 11.15
C LEU A 194 -6.05 2.24 12.61
N GLY A 195 -7.30 2.06 13.05
CA GLY A 195 -7.61 1.54 14.39
C GLY A 195 -7.00 0.17 14.66
N ARG A 196 -7.05 -0.75 13.70
CA ARG A 196 -6.42 -2.08 13.83
C ARG A 196 -4.90 -2.02 13.90
N VAL A 197 -4.28 -1.10 13.17
CA VAL A 197 -2.83 -0.86 13.27
C VAL A 197 -2.47 -0.32 14.66
N MET A 198 -3.22 0.67 15.15
CA MET A 198 -3.03 1.21 16.50
C MET A 198 -3.23 0.16 17.59
N ASP A 199 -4.27 -0.67 17.47
CA ASP A 199 -4.54 -1.78 18.38
C ASP A 199 -3.35 -2.75 18.47
N ARG A 200 -2.75 -3.11 17.33
CA ARG A 200 -1.52 -3.92 17.30
C ARG A 200 -0.34 -3.22 17.95
N LEU A 201 -0.12 -1.94 17.67
CA LEU A 201 0.96 -1.16 18.30
C LEU A 201 0.81 -1.10 19.82
N LEU A 202 -0.42 -1.03 20.32
CA LEU A 202 -0.73 -0.98 21.73
C LEU A 202 -0.65 -2.35 22.42
N HIS A 203 -1.18 -3.40 21.78
CA HIS A 203 -1.47 -4.67 22.45
C HIS A 203 -0.63 -5.86 21.97
N ASN A 204 0.27 -5.71 20.99
CA ASN A 204 1.06 -6.84 20.46
C ASN A 204 2.26 -7.23 21.34
N ILE A 205 2.00 -7.59 22.61
CA ILE A 205 2.91 -8.39 23.42
C ILE A 205 2.39 -9.83 23.43
N PHE A 206 2.66 -10.60 22.37
CA PHE A 206 2.63 -12.05 22.51
C PHE A 206 3.95 -12.50 23.12
N GLN A 207 3.98 -12.59 24.45
CA GLN A 207 4.98 -13.42 25.13
C GLN A 207 4.73 -14.87 24.74
N VAL A 208 5.61 -15.39 23.89
CA VAL A 208 5.83 -16.82 23.69
C VAL A 208 6.26 -17.42 25.04
N THR A 209 5.29 -17.84 25.84
CA THR A 209 5.47 -18.92 26.83
C THR A 209 4.11 -19.60 27.04
N SER A 210 4.08 -20.91 26.73
CA SER A 210 3.05 -21.90 27.03
C SER A 210 1.72 -21.47 27.67
N ALA A 211 0.64 -21.83 26.97
CA ALA A 211 -0.66 -22.25 27.50
C ALA A 211 -1.59 -21.26 28.22
N ASN A 212 -1.27 -19.96 28.38
CA ASN A 212 -2.28 -18.99 28.87
C ASN A 212 -2.21 -17.64 28.14
N LYS A 213 -3.23 -17.38 27.30
CA LYS A 213 -3.43 -16.11 26.59
C LYS A 213 -3.96 -15.06 27.57
N VAL A 214 -3.07 -14.32 28.22
CA VAL A 214 -3.45 -13.17 29.06
C VAL A 214 -3.38 -11.90 28.21
N SER A 215 -4.54 -11.28 27.97
CA SER A 215 -4.62 -9.96 27.35
C SER A 215 -4.22 -8.93 28.42
N LEU A 216 -2.98 -8.42 28.37
CA LEU A 216 -2.58 -7.33 29.28
C LEU A 216 -3.27 -6.04 28.81
N LYS A 217 -4.28 -5.57 29.57
CA LYS A 217 -4.84 -4.24 29.39
C LYS A 217 -3.81 -3.22 29.88
N ARG A 218 -3.33 -2.36 28.97
CA ARG A 218 -2.42 -1.26 29.31
C ARG A 218 -3.11 -0.29 30.24
N THR A 219 -2.49 0.04 31.37
CA THR A 219 -2.96 1.09 32.30
C THR A 219 -2.15 2.38 32.14
N ASP A 220 -1.14 2.38 31.28
CA ASP A 220 -0.21 3.48 31.06
C ASP A 220 -0.56 4.36 29.86
N ILE A 221 -1.74 4.17 29.27
CA ILE A 221 -2.24 4.95 28.14
C ILE A 221 -3.24 6.01 28.59
N SER A 222 -3.22 7.18 27.94
CA SER A 222 -4.11 8.29 28.24
C SER A 222 -5.55 8.02 27.81
N GLU A 223 -6.51 8.66 28.47
CA GLU A 223 -7.94 8.61 28.07
C GLU A 223 -8.13 9.07 26.62
N ASN A 224 -7.34 10.06 26.18
CA ASN A 224 -7.36 10.52 24.79
C ASN A 224 -6.87 9.44 23.82
N CYS A 225 -5.87 8.65 24.19
CA CYS A 225 -5.37 7.52 23.39
C CYS A 225 -6.44 6.43 23.26
N GLU A 226 -7.09 6.06 24.38
CA GLU A 226 -8.17 5.08 24.39
C GLU A 226 -9.38 5.57 23.58
N SER A 227 -9.78 6.83 23.75
CA SER A 227 -10.87 7.45 22.98
C SER A 227 -10.57 7.46 21.47
N PHE A 228 -9.33 7.75 21.07
CA PHE A 228 -8.95 7.71 19.66
C PHE A 228 -9.09 6.30 19.09
N LEU A 229 -8.60 5.28 19.81
CA LEU A 229 -8.68 3.89 19.38
C LEU A 229 -10.14 3.42 19.26
N LEU A 230 -10.96 3.70 20.28
CA LEU A 230 -12.37 3.32 20.29
C LEU A 230 -13.15 4.01 19.17
N GLY A 231 -12.89 5.29 18.92
CA GLY A 231 -13.50 6.03 17.81
C GLY A 231 -13.13 5.47 16.44
N CYS A 232 -11.92 4.89 16.28
CA CYS A 232 -11.55 4.18 15.05
C CYS A 232 -12.25 2.82 14.91
N LEU A 233 -12.40 2.10 16.02
CA LEU A 233 -12.90 0.72 16.06
C LEU A 233 -14.41 0.60 16.27
N ALA A 234 -15.16 1.71 16.25
CA ALA A 234 -16.61 1.71 16.39
C ALA A 234 -17.29 0.74 15.40
N ASP A 235 -18.22 -0.07 15.91
CA ASP A 235 -18.92 -1.12 15.16
C ASP A 235 -19.80 -0.54 14.05
N SER A 236 -20.50 0.56 14.35
CA SER A 236 -21.30 1.31 13.39
C SER A 236 -20.46 2.30 12.60
N HIS A 237 -20.82 2.50 11.34
CA HIS A 237 -20.17 3.51 10.49
C HIS A 237 -20.50 4.96 10.91
N GLU A 238 -21.67 5.20 11.51
CA GLU A 238 -22.10 6.53 11.95
C GLU A 238 -21.37 6.98 13.22
N ASP A 239 -20.97 6.01 14.05
CA ASP A 239 -20.27 6.26 15.31
C ASP A 239 -18.73 6.24 15.13
N ARG A 240 -18.26 5.91 13.92
CA ARG A 240 -16.84 5.86 13.59
C ARG A 240 -16.35 7.25 13.20
N LEU A 241 -15.22 7.64 13.76
CA LEU A 241 -14.57 8.90 13.41
C LEU A 241 -14.26 8.96 11.91
N THR A 242 -14.36 10.15 11.33
CA THR A 242 -13.88 10.47 9.99
C THR A 242 -12.37 10.76 10.00
N LEU A 243 -11.71 10.73 8.84
CA LEU A 243 -10.29 11.10 8.75
C LEU A 243 -10.02 12.55 9.20
N GLU A 244 -10.94 13.47 8.94
CA GLU A 244 -10.85 14.86 9.40
C GLU A 244 -10.94 14.95 10.93
N GLU A 245 -11.84 14.18 11.55
CA GLU A 245 -11.94 14.11 13.00
C GLU A 245 -10.71 13.44 13.63
N LEU A 246 -10.16 12.39 13.01
CA LEU A 246 -8.90 11.78 13.46
C LEU A 246 -7.76 12.80 13.42
N GLN A 247 -7.60 13.55 12.32
CA GLN A 247 -6.51 14.51 12.18
C GLN A 247 -6.54 15.61 13.26
N ASN A 248 -7.76 15.99 13.68
CA ASN A 248 -8.00 17.03 14.68
C ASN A 248 -8.21 16.51 16.12
N HIS A 249 -8.12 15.19 16.33
CA HIS A 249 -8.43 14.55 17.61
C HIS A 249 -7.55 15.09 18.76
N PRO A 250 -8.07 15.25 20.00
CA PRO A 250 -7.30 15.76 21.14
C PRO A 250 -6.03 14.98 21.48
N TRP A 251 -6.02 13.66 21.23
CA TRP A 251 -4.83 12.81 21.45
C TRP A 251 -3.58 13.31 20.71
N PHE A 252 -3.81 14.00 19.62
CA PHE A 252 -2.81 14.43 18.65
C PHE A 252 -2.29 15.86 18.94
N LYS A 253 -2.89 16.52 19.94
CA LYS A 253 -2.46 17.81 20.48
C LYS A 253 -1.42 17.66 21.59
#